data_AF-A0A661LQ50-F1
#
_entry.id   AF-A0A661LQ50-F1
#
_cell.length_a   1.000
_cell.length_b   1.000
_cell.length_c   1.000
_cell.angle_alpha   90.00
_cell.angle_beta   90.00
_cell.angle_gamma   90.00
#
_symmetry.space_group_name_H-M   'P 1'
#
loop_
_entity.id
_entity.type
_entity.pdbx_description
1 polymer ?
#
loop_
_entity_poly.entity_id
_entity_poly.type
_entity_poly.pdbx_seq_one_letter_code
_entity_poly.pdbx_strand_id
1 'polypeptide(L)'
;GDVLGSYRCDCGDQLKKALKVIDQEGLGVLIYLRQEGRGIGFANKLKAYELQDKGLDTVEANKRLGFKPDLRDYGVGAQILVALGVKRMKIMTNNPKKIVGLEGYGLTVTDRVPIEIPPRPENAHYLLTKCEKLGHIMRINT
;
A
#
# COMPACT_ATOMS: atom_id res chain seq x y z
N GLY A 1 2.11 10.19 -5.43
CA GLY A 1 1.22 9.49 -6.37
C GLY A 1 -0.11 10.17 -6.40
N ASP A 2 -0.83 10.11 -5.29
CA ASP A 2 -2.27 10.42 -5.20
C ASP A 2 -2.65 11.81 -5.71
N VAL A 3 -1.93 12.86 -5.26
CA VAL A 3 -2.21 14.25 -5.65
C VAL A 3 -1.36 14.70 -6.83
N LEU A 4 -0.05 14.43 -6.79
CA LEU A 4 0.92 14.98 -7.74
C LEU A 4 1.15 14.13 -9.00
N GLY A 5 0.42 13.00 -9.17
CA GLY A 5 0.55 12.15 -10.37
C GLY A 5 1.91 11.46 -10.55
N SER A 6 2.75 11.38 -9.52
CA SER A 6 4.11 10.84 -9.62
C SER A 6 4.16 9.39 -10.14
N TYR A 7 4.99 9.15 -11.16
CA TYR A 7 5.27 7.82 -11.72
C TYR A 7 6.27 6.98 -10.92
N ARG A 8 6.94 7.56 -9.91
CA ARG A 8 7.88 6.82 -9.03
C ARG A 8 7.20 5.74 -8.15
N CYS A 9 5.86 5.70 -8.14
CA CYS A 9 5.09 4.72 -7.40
C CYS A 9 3.77 4.41 -8.14
N ASP A 10 3.09 3.36 -7.69
CA ASP A 10 1.77 2.92 -8.15
C ASP A 10 0.60 3.47 -7.31
N CYS A 11 0.87 4.28 -6.28
CA CYS A 11 -0.15 4.68 -5.29
C CYS A 11 -1.35 5.42 -5.91
N GLY A 12 -1.08 6.36 -6.82
CA GLY A 12 -2.15 7.15 -7.46
C GLY A 12 -3.02 6.29 -8.39
N ASP A 13 -2.40 5.38 -9.14
CA ASP A 13 -3.12 4.46 -10.03
C ASP A 13 -3.89 3.39 -9.24
N GLN A 14 -3.34 2.91 -8.12
CA GLN A 14 -4.07 2.04 -7.18
C GLN A 14 -5.29 2.75 -6.58
N LEU A 15 -5.16 4.01 -6.17
CA LEU A 15 -6.30 4.78 -5.64
C LEU A 15 -7.42 4.90 -6.68
N LYS A 16 -7.08 5.31 -7.92
CA LYS A 16 -8.05 5.41 -9.02
C LYS A 16 -8.70 4.07 -9.34
N LYS A 17 -7.92 2.98 -9.39
CA LYS A 17 -8.43 1.62 -9.64
C LYS A 17 -9.36 1.15 -8.53
N ALA A 18 -9.02 1.38 -7.26
CA ALA A 18 -9.86 1.02 -6.12
C ALA A 18 -11.21 1.75 -6.18
N LEU A 19 -11.20 3.06 -6.39
CA LEU A 19 -12.42 3.86 -6.53
C LEU A 19 -13.29 3.38 -7.70
N LYS A 20 -12.69 3.07 -8.85
CA LYS A 20 -13.42 2.53 -10.01
C LYS A 20 -14.08 1.18 -9.70
N VAL A 21 -13.37 0.28 -9.02
CA VAL A 21 -13.95 -1.02 -8.64
C VAL A 21 -15.09 -0.85 -7.64
N ILE A 22 -14.92 0.02 -6.63
CA ILE A 22 -15.99 0.32 -5.65
C ILE A 22 -17.24 0.87 -6.35
N ASP A 23 -17.05 1.80 -7.30
CA ASP A 23 -18.13 2.39 -8.09
C ASP A 23 -18.86 1.32 -8.93
N GLN A 24 -18.11 0.43 -9.58
CA GLN A 24 -18.67 -0.68 -10.37
C GLN A 24 -19.46 -1.71 -9.54
N GLU A 25 -19.02 -1.99 -8.32
CA GLU A 25 -19.72 -2.88 -7.38
C GLU A 25 -20.95 -2.22 -6.74
N GLY A 26 -21.05 -0.88 -6.80
CA GLY A 26 -22.15 -0.10 -6.20
C GLY A 26 -22.14 -0.04 -4.67
N LEU A 27 -21.22 -0.76 -4.01
CA LEU A 27 -21.06 -0.80 -2.55
C LEU A 27 -19.60 -1.04 -2.20
N GLY A 28 -19.02 -0.17 -1.38
CA GLY A 28 -17.67 -0.37 -0.86
C GLY A 28 -17.21 0.74 0.06
N VAL A 29 -16.05 0.53 0.68
CA VAL A 29 -15.42 1.47 1.59
C VAL A 29 -13.97 1.70 1.15
N LEU A 30 -13.59 2.96 0.97
CA LEU A 30 -12.19 3.36 0.84
C LEU A 30 -11.73 4.00 2.16
N ILE A 31 -10.73 3.39 2.81
CA ILE A 31 -10.11 3.98 4.00
C ILE A 31 -8.81 4.66 3.60
N TYR A 32 -8.79 5.99 3.72
CA TYR A 32 -7.61 6.80 3.43
C TYR A 32 -6.81 7.10 4.70
N LEU A 33 -5.92 6.19 5.09
CA LEU A 33 -5.07 6.35 6.27
C LEU A 33 -3.92 7.32 5.98
N ARG A 34 -3.81 8.39 6.79
CA ARG A 34 -2.76 9.42 6.66
C ARG A 34 -1.41 8.98 7.24
N GLN A 35 -0.88 7.85 6.76
CA GLN A 35 0.39 7.25 7.19
C GLN A 35 1.44 7.28 6.06
N GLU A 36 1.80 8.49 5.64
CA GLU A 36 2.69 8.75 4.51
C GLU A 36 4.08 8.10 4.70
N GLY A 37 4.68 7.64 3.59
CA GLY A 37 6.03 7.07 3.59
C GLY A 37 6.19 5.75 4.35
N ARG A 38 5.11 4.98 4.58
CA ARG A 38 5.10 3.85 5.53
C ARG A 38 5.33 4.28 6.98
N GLY A 39 4.81 5.45 7.36
CA GLY A 39 4.87 5.99 8.72
C GLY A 39 6.07 6.89 9.00
N ILE A 40 7.03 7.02 8.08
CA ILE A 40 8.19 7.92 8.26
C ILE A 40 7.87 9.39 7.95
N GLY A 41 6.70 9.67 7.38
CA GLY A 41 6.28 11.00 6.97
C GLY A 41 6.84 11.46 5.61
N PHE A 42 6.28 12.56 5.10
CA PHE A 42 6.55 13.03 3.74
C PHE A 42 8.00 13.51 3.54
N ALA A 43 8.54 14.30 4.48
CA ALA A 43 9.91 14.81 4.38
C ALA A 43 10.96 13.69 4.31
N ASN A 44 10.80 12.64 5.12
CA ASN A 44 11.73 11.50 5.12
C ASN A 44 11.54 10.62 3.89
N LYS A 45 10.32 10.54 3.32
CA LYS A 45 10.10 9.91 2.02
C LYS A 45 10.89 10.60 0.90
N LEU A 46 10.97 11.94 0.91
CA LEU A 46 11.80 12.68 -0.05
C LEU A 46 13.29 12.38 0.13
N LYS A 47 13.79 12.33 1.37
CA LYS A 47 15.17 11.91 1.65
C LYS A 47 15.44 10.47 1.20
N ALA A 48 14.48 9.57 1.40
CA ALA A 48 14.59 8.18 0.94
C ALA A 48 14.63 8.10 -0.59
N TYR A 49 13.90 8.97 -1.29
CA TYR A 49 13.99 9.09 -2.75
C TYR A 49 15.36 9.59 -3.21
N GLU A 50 15.97 10.54 -2.52
CA GLU A 50 17.34 10.98 -2.85
C GLU A 50 18.35 9.84 -2.72
N LEU A 51 18.17 8.96 -1.73
CA LEU A 51 19.01 7.77 -1.58
C LEU A 51 18.73 6.71 -2.65
N GLN A 52 17.46 6.56 -3.07
CA GLN A 52 17.08 5.66 -4.16
C GLN A 52 17.64 6.12 -5.51
N ASP A 53 17.68 7.44 -5.74
CA ASP A 53 18.30 8.03 -6.93
C ASP A 53 19.82 7.77 -6.96
N LYS A 54 20.43 7.39 -5.82
CA LYS A 54 21.83 6.94 -5.70
C LYS A 54 21.99 5.41 -5.74
N GLY A 55 20.92 4.67 -6.06
CA GLY A 55 20.94 3.23 -6.30
C GLY A 55 20.51 2.34 -5.13
N LEU A 56 20.11 2.90 -4.00
CA LEU A 56 19.56 2.10 -2.88
C LEU A 56 18.12 1.69 -3.18
N ASP A 57 17.69 0.53 -2.70
CA ASP A 57 16.27 0.21 -2.71
C ASP A 57 15.49 0.90 -1.58
N THR A 58 14.17 0.70 -1.53
CA THR A 58 13.34 1.35 -0.50
C THR A 58 13.62 0.88 0.94
N VAL A 59 13.97 -0.39 1.15
CA VAL A 59 14.30 -0.95 2.46
C VAL A 59 15.64 -0.43 2.93
N GLU A 60 16.63 -0.41 2.04
CA GLU A 60 17.98 0.09 2.29
C GLU A 60 17.97 1.59 2.59
N ALA A 61 17.24 2.38 1.80
CA ALA A 61 17.08 3.81 2.03
C ALA A 61 16.44 4.09 3.41
N ASN A 62 15.37 3.37 3.77
CA ASN A 62 14.75 3.52 5.09
C ASN A 62 15.71 3.15 6.23
N LYS A 63 16.44 2.04 6.09
CA LYS A 63 17.43 1.60 7.09
C LYS A 63 18.55 2.63 7.23
N ARG A 64 19.03 3.21 6.13
CA ARG A 64 20.07 4.26 6.12
C ARG A 64 19.61 5.53 6.84
N LEU A 65 18.32 5.84 6.77
CA LEU A 65 17.68 6.95 7.49
C LEU A 65 17.30 6.61 8.95
N GLY A 66 17.60 5.39 9.42
CA GLY A 66 17.32 4.96 10.80
C GLY A 66 15.90 4.45 11.05
N PHE A 67 15.12 4.18 10.00
CA PHE A 67 13.74 3.70 10.12
C PHE A 67 13.63 2.19 9.90
N LYS A 68 12.60 1.59 10.51
CA LYS A 68 12.14 0.25 10.14
C LYS A 68 11.55 0.28 8.72
N PRO A 69 11.52 -0.86 8.01
CA PRO A 69 10.97 -0.93 6.65
C PRO A 69 9.50 -0.51 6.54
N ASP A 70 8.72 -0.72 7.59
CA ASP A 70 7.31 -0.34 7.69
C ASP A 70 6.96 -0.01 9.16
N LEU A 71 6.42 1.19 9.40
CA LEU A 71 6.00 1.67 10.74
C LEU A 71 4.47 1.90 10.80
N ARG A 72 3.73 1.42 9.81
CA ARG A 72 2.28 1.63 9.74
C ARG A 72 1.53 0.81 10.78
N ASP A 73 0.45 1.40 11.27
CA ASP A 73 -0.52 0.75 12.15
C ASP A 73 -1.86 0.59 11.41
N TYR A 74 -2.21 -0.66 11.11
CA TYR A 74 -3.46 -0.99 10.43
C TYR A 74 -4.65 -1.16 11.38
N GLY A 75 -4.42 -1.18 12.70
CA GLY A 75 -5.47 -1.30 13.72
C GLY A 75 -6.47 -0.16 13.65
N VAL A 76 -6.01 1.06 13.36
CA VAL A 76 -6.89 2.22 13.12
C VAL A 76 -7.85 1.97 11.95
N GLY A 77 -7.37 1.36 10.86
CA GLY A 77 -8.21 0.99 9.73
C GLY A 77 -9.27 -0.05 10.10
N ALA A 78 -8.89 -1.05 10.90
CA ALA A 78 -9.82 -2.07 11.39
C ALA A 78 -10.92 -1.46 12.28
N GLN A 79 -10.55 -0.57 13.20
CA GLN A 79 -11.52 0.11 14.07
C GLN A 79 -12.51 0.97 13.28
N ILE A 80 -12.06 1.66 12.23
CA ILE A 80 -12.94 2.41 11.33
C ILE A 80 -13.94 1.48 10.63
N LEU A 81 -13.50 0.32 10.13
CA LEU A 81 -14.40 -0.67 9.51
C LEU A 81 -15.47 -1.17 10.49
N VAL A 82 -15.07 -1.47 11.73
CA VAL A 82 -15.99 -1.89 12.79
C VAL A 82 -17.00 -0.78 13.10
N ALA A 83 -16.55 0.47 13.21
CA ALA A 83 -17.42 1.63 13.46
C ALA A 83 -18.42 1.87 12.31
N LEU A 84 -18.03 1.55 11.07
CA LEU A 84 -18.92 1.58 9.90
C LEU A 84 -19.89 0.37 9.84
N GLY A 85 -19.80 -0.57 10.78
CA GLY A 85 -20.65 -1.75 10.84
C GLY A 85 -20.23 -2.88 9.89
N VAL A 86 -19.03 -2.82 9.31
CA VAL A 86 -18.50 -3.88 8.45
C VAL A 86 -18.22 -5.13 9.29
N LYS A 87 -18.67 -6.29 8.80
CA LYS A 87 -18.40 -7.60 9.42
C LYS A 87 -17.70 -8.57 8.47
N ARG A 88 -18.10 -8.56 7.20
CA ARG A 88 -17.53 -9.39 6.14
C ARG A 88 -17.19 -8.53 4.95
N MET A 89 -16.02 -8.73 4.36
CA MET A 89 -15.58 -7.94 3.22
C MET A 89 -14.62 -8.71 2.31
N LYS A 90 -14.62 -8.35 1.02
CA LYS A 90 -13.48 -8.62 0.14
C LYS A 90 -12.49 -7.48 0.31
N ILE A 91 -11.21 -7.77 0.46
CA ILE A 91 -10.17 -6.75 0.66
C ILE A 91 -9.30 -6.60 -0.59
N MET A 92 -9.18 -5.38 -1.10
CA MET A 92 -8.31 -5.06 -2.23
C MET A 92 -6.86 -4.84 -1.75
N THR A 93 -5.98 -5.82 -1.90
CA THR A 93 -4.57 -5.69 -1.49
C THR A 93 -3.62 -6.67 -2.19
N ASN A 94 -2.44 -6.17 -2.53
CA ASN A 94 -1.29 -7.00 -2.93
C ASN A 94 -0.41 -7.38 -1.74
N ASN A 95 -0.61 -6.78 -0.57
CA ASN A 95 0.16 -7.10 0.63
C ASN A 95 -0.72 -7.93 1.60
N PRO A 96 -0.47 -9.24 1.75
CA PRO A 96 -1.24 -10.10 2.67
C PRO A 96 -1.06 -9.71 4.13
N LYS A 97 0.04 -9.02 4.50
CA LYS A 97 0.25 -8.53 5.88
C LYS A 97 -0.83 -7.54 6.32
N LYS A 98 -1.53 -6.88 5.40
CA LYS A 98 -2.67 -6.00 5.71
C LYS A 98 -3.91 -6.75 6.20
N ILE A 99 -3.97 -8.06 5.96
CA ILE A 99 -5.10 -8.93 6.34
C ILE A 99 -4.89 -9.49 7.76
N VAL A 100 -3.63 -9.69 8.14
CA VAL A 100 -3.25 -10.28 9.42
C VAL A 100 -3.79 -9.42 10.57
N GLY A 101 -4.46 -10.07 11.52
CA GLY A 101 -4.99 -9.42 12.73
C GLY A 101 -6.36 -8.78 12.57
N LEU A 102 -6.94 -8.70 11.36
CA LEU A 102 -8.31 -8.18 11.17
C LEU A 102 -9.37 -9.03 11.88
N GLU A 103 -9.17 -10.35 11.94
CA GLU A 103 -10.06 -11.27 12.67
C GLU A 103 -10.18 -10.92 14.16
N GLY A 104 -9.11 -10.39 14.77
CA GLY A 104 -9.12 -9.93 16.16
C GLY A 104 -10.04 -8.73 16.41
N TYR A 105 -10.46 -8.03 15.35
CA TYR A 105 -11.44 -6.94 15.40
C TYR A 105 -12.86 -7.42 15.06
N GLY A 106 -13.08 -8.73 14.90
CA GLY A 106 -14.37 -9.28 14.44
C GLY A 106 -14.65 -9.04 12.95
N LEU A 107 -13.61 -8.77 12.16
CA LEU A 107 -13.71 -8.57 10.71
C LEU A 107 -13.31 -9.87 9.98
N THR A 108 -14.22 -10.40 9.17
CA THR A 108 -13.95 -11.57 8.33
C THR A 108 -13.61 -11.14 6.91
N VAL A 109 -12.42 -11.52 6.43
CA VAL A 109 -12.05 -11.35 5.03
C VAL A 109 -12.52 -12.55 4.23
N THR A 110 -13.54 -12.36 3.40
CA THR A 110 -14.14 -13.43 2.59
C THR A 110 -13.37 -13.71 1.30
N ASP A 111 -12.61 -12.73 0.82
CA ASP A 111 -11.78 -12.86 -0.38
C ASP A 111 -10.69 -11.77 -0.43
N ARG A 112 -9.60 -12.04 -1.15
CA ARG A 112 -8.55 -11.05 -1.47
C ARG A 112 -8.62 -10.72 -2.95
N VAL A 113 -8.93 -9.47 -3.26
CA VAL A 113 -8.96 -8.95 -4.63
C VAL A 113 -7.59 -8.30 -4.95
N PRO A 114 -6.83 -8.78 -5.96
CA PRO A 114 -5.58 -8.14 -6.35
C PRO A 114 -5.80 -6.71 -6.86
N ILE A 115 -4.86 -5.81 -6.55
CA ILE A 115 -4.86 -4.41 -7.02
C ILE A 115 -3.55 -4.08 -7.75
N GLU A 116 -3.29 -4.84 -8.80
CA GLU A 116 -2.08 -4.72 -9.61
C GLU A 116 -2.20 -3.56 -10.61
N ILE A 117 -1.11 -2.81 -10.78
CA ILE A 117 -0.96 -1.75 -11.78
C ILE A 117 0.21 -2.17 -12.68
N PRO A 118 0.08 -2.08 -14.02
CA PRO A 118 1.19 -2.36 -14.92
C PRO A 118 2.43 -1.53 -14.55
N PRO A 119 3.62 -2.15 -14.46
CA PRO A 119 4.84 -1.42 -14.13
C PRO A 119 5.16 -0.40 -15.23
N ARG A 120 5.81 0.68 -14.81
CA ARG A 120 6.44 1.67 -15.70
C ARG A 120 7.96 1.62 -15.51
N PRO A 121 8.76 2.07 -16.48
CA PRO A 121 10.21 2.15 -16.32
C PRO A 121 10.63 2.86 -15.02
N GLU A 122 9.92 3.91 -14.62
CA GLU A 122 10.23 4.74 -13.45
C GLU A 122 9.93 4.07 -12.10
N ASN A 123 9.13 3.01 -12.07
CA ASN A 123 8.76 2.33 -10.82
C ASN A 123 8.98 0.80 -10.84
N ALA A 124 9.50 0.24 -11.91
CA ALA A 124 9.76 -1.19 -12.03
C ALA A 124 10.63 -1.70 -10.86
N HIS A 125 11.74 -1.00 -10.56
CA HIS A 125 12.61 -1.35 -9.44
C HIS A 125 11.87 -1.27 -8.08
N TYR A 126 11.10 -0.21 -7.87
CA TYR A 126 10.29 -0.02 -6.66
C TYR A 126 9.26 -1.15 -6.45
N LEU A 127 8.58 -1.56 -7.53
CA LEU A 127 7.61 -2.65 -7.49
C LEU A 127 8.31 -4.00 -7.25
N LEU A 128 9.47 -4.24 -7.87
CA LEU A 128 10.26 -5.43 -7.65
C LEU A 128 10.70 -5.54 -6.19
N THR A 129 11.21 -4.46 -5.59
CA THR A 129 11.56 -4.43 -4.16
C THR A 129 10.37 -4.76 -3.27
N LYS A 130 9.14 -4.32 -3.63
CA LYS A 130 7.94 -4.67 -2.85
C LYS A 130 7.67 -6.17 -2.86
N CYS A 131 7.87 -6.84 -3.99
CA CYS A 131 7.72 -8.29 -4.10
C CYS A 131 8.80 -9.00 -3.29
N GLU A 132 10.07 -8.72 -3.59
CA GLU A 132 11.22 -9.46 -3.05
C GLU A 132 11.45 -9.22 -1.56
N LYS A 133 11.31 -7.98 -1.09
CA LYS A 133 11.72 -7.58 0.27
C LYS A 133 10.56 -7.27 1.20
N LEU A 134 9.35 -7.02 0.67
CA LEU A 134 8.18 -6.59 1.47
C LEU A 134 6.99 -7.55 1.43
N GLY A 135 7.12 -8.67 0.71
CA GLY A 135 6.13 -9.75 0.69
C GLY A 135 4.85 -9.41 -0.06
N HIS A 136 4.92 -8.48 -1.04
CA HIS A 136 3.80 -8.23 -1.91
C HIS A 136 3.62 -9.36 -2.93
N ILE A 137 2.37 -9.74 -3.19
CA ILE A 137 1.96 -10.72 -4.18
C ILE A 137 1.40 -9.93 -5.38
N MET A 138 2.21 -9.76 -6.42
CA MET A 138 1.79 -9.16 -7.70
C MET A 138 2.62 -9.72 -8.85
N ARG A 139 2.04 -9.75 -10.05
CA ARG A 139 2.78 -10.10 -11.28
C ARG A 139 3.47 -8.86 -11.84
N ILE A 140 4.79 -8.92 -11.99
CA ILE A 140 5.56 -7.90 -12.69
C ILE A 140 5.94 -8.53 -14.04
N ASN A 141 5.12 -8.31 -15.06
CA ASN A 141 5.50 -8.64 -16.42
C ASN A 141 6.41 -7.50 -16.91
N THR A 142 7.71 -7.73 -16.87
CA THR A 142 8.73 -6.88 -17.49
C THR A 142 8.75 -7.07 -18.99
#